data_AF-A0A496TR26-F1
#
_entry.id   AF-A0A496TR26-F1
#
_cell.length_a   1.000
_cell.length_b   1.000
_cell.length_c   1.000
_cell.angle_alpha   90.00
_cell.angle_beta   90.00
_cell.angle_gamma   90.00
#
_symmetry.space_group_name_H-M   'P 1'
#
loop_
_entity.id
_entity.type
_entity.pdbx_description
1 polymer ?
#
loop_
_entity_poly.entity_id
_entity_poly.type
_entity_poly.pdbx_seq_one_letter_code
_entity_poly.pdbx_strand_id
1 'polypeptide(L)'
;MNFVHIVPFVLHLLFMSLKFHLLTAEIKRELISNEQVFTYYEIGFIYLSMFFLLIGYSIASLYHLKIYNSELNRKFSLRGKMKLTWLKFVIFGFIIICVVGLFSFILSMKGYQIIIFRLISVISIFVFSNVIVYYGLKLPDLFSGIEEKPSKQKYEKSALPPEQLRRYLKKIVRCMESEKLYLNPLLTLQDLAKKASIPSYYISQVLSRCLNKNFYDFVNGYRIEESKKILTNDSGVKKTILEVLYDVGFNSKSTFNTAFKKYTGMTPTEFIRLQKSS
;
A
#
# COMPACT_ATOMS: atom_id res chain seq x y z
N MET A 1 16.43 18.51 2.17
CA MET A 1 16.41 17.68 3.39
C MET A 1 16.16 18.67 4.54
N ASN A 2 15.02 18.58 5.24
CA ASN A 2 14.67 19.57 6.26
C ASN A 2 15.50 19.32 7.53
N PHE A 3 16.47 20.20 7.81
CA PHE A 3 17.34 20.15 9.00
C PHE A 3 16.59 20.19 10.33
N VAL A 4 15.30 20.54 10.31
CA VAL A 4 14.40 20.58 11.47
C VAL A 4 14.38 19.27 12.26
N HIS A 5 14.56 18.12 11.60
CA HIS A 5 14.53 16.82 12.27
C HIS A 5 15.81 16.49 13.07
N ILE A 6 16.91 17.22 12.85
CA ILE A 6 18.17 17.08 13.59
C ILE A 6 18.13 17.86 14.91
N VAL A 7 17.26 18.87 15.01
CA VAL A 7 17.17 19.78 16.15
C VAL A 7 16.96 19.05 17.48
N PRO A 8 16.03 18.08 17.63
CA PRO A 8 15.85 17.36 18.90
C PRO A 8 17.11 16.61 19.33
N PHE A 9 17.85 16.02 18.39
CA PHE A 9 19.08 15.30 18.67
C PHE A 9 20.20 16.25 19.13
N VAL A 10 20.41 17.36 18.43
CA VAL A 10 21.44 18.35 18.78
C VAL A 10 21.14 18.99 20.13
N LEU A 11 19.88 19.35 20.39
CA LEU A 11 19.47 19.88 21.70
C LEU A 11 19.71 18.86 22.81
N HIS A 12 19.40 17.59 22.58
CA HIS A 12 19.62 16.52 23.55
C HIS A 12 21.13 16.31 23.82
N LEU A 13 21.94 16.28 22.77
CA LEU A 13 23.40 16.15 22.88
C LEU A 13 24.02 17.31 23.66
N LEU A 14 23.64 18.55 23.34
CA LEU A 14 24.11 19.75 24.03
C LEU A 14 23.66 19.76 25.50
N PHE A 15 22.39 19.46 25.76
CA PHE A 15 21.86 19.38 27.13
C PHE A 15 22.62 18.36 27.98
N MET A 16 22.86 17.16 27.45
CA MET A 16 23.57 16.09 28.17
C MET A 16 25.04 16.42 28.37
N SER A 17 25.72 16.97 27.35
CA SER A 17 27.11 17.39 27.45
C SER A 17 27.29 18.50 28.51
N LEU A 18 26.46 19.53 28.47
CA LEU A 18 26.49 20.62 29.46
C LEU A 18 26.21 20.11 30.86
N LYS A 19 25.19 19.27 31.02
CA LYS A 19 24.82 18.72 32.34
C LYS A 19 25.92 17.87 32.95
N PHE A 20 26.62 17.05 32.17
CA PHE A 20 27.76 16.27 32.66
C PHE A 20 28.85 17.18 33.24
N HIS A 21 29.17 18.29 32.57
CA HIS A 21 30.18 19.24 33.07
C HIS A 21 29.73 19.97 34.34
N LEU A 22 28.43 20.13 34.56
CA LEU A 22 27.84 20.74 35.77
C LEU A 22 27.78 19.79 36.98
N LEU A 23 28.01 18.48 36.82
CA LEU A 23 28.04 17.53 37.94
C LEU A 23 29.23 17.80 38.89
N THR A 24 29.03 17.50 40.17
CA THR A 24 30.09 17.61 41.19
C THR A 24 31.22 16.61 40.94
N ALA A 25 32.42 16.92 41.45
CA ALA A 25 33.60 16.07 41.27
C ALA A 25 33.46 14.68 41.94
N GLU A 26 32.58 14.55 42.93
CA GLU A 26 32.26 13.28 43.60
C GLU A 26 31.41 12.38 42.68
N ILE A 27 30.29 12.90 42.17
CA ILE A 27 29.40 12.16 41.25
C ILE A 27 30.14 11.74 39.98
N LYS A 28 30.99 12.62 39.43
CA LYS A 28 31.82 12.28 38.26
C LYS A 28 32.78 11.12 38.55
N ARG A 29 33.42 11.12 39.73
CA ARG A 29 34.33 10.03 40.14
C ARG A 29 33.59 8.72 40.34
N GLU A 30 32.40 8.76 40.96
CA GLU A 30 31.53 7.59 41.13
C GLU A 30 31.12 6.99 39.78
N LEU A 31 30.66 7.83 38.84
CA LEU A 31 30.29 7.40 37.49
C LEU A 31 31.47 6.74 36.76
N ILE A 32 32.64 7.39 36.74
CA ILE A 32 33.85 6.86 36.09
C ILE A 32 34.29 5.54 36.75
N SER A 33 34.22 5.44 38.08
CA SER A 33 34.59 4.22 38.80
C SER A 33 33.68 3.03 38.52
N ASN A 34 32.40 3.30 38.22
CA ASN A 34 31.41 2.32 37.83
C ASN A 34 31.35 2.09 36.31
N GLU A 35 32.31 2.63 35.53
CA GLU A 35 32.33 2.60 34.06
C GLU A 35 31.06 3.17 33.40
N GLN A 36 30.39 4.10 34.08
CA GLN A 36 29.18 4.76 33.61
C GLN A 36 29.46 6.21 33.19
N VAL A 37 28.77 6.65 32.14
CA VAL A 37 28.85 8.03 31.64
C VAL A 37 27.66 8.87 32.09
N PHE A 38 26.53 8.21 32.40
CA PHE A 38 25.27 8.85 32.73
C PHE A 38 24.72 8.30 34.04
N THR A 39 24.10 9.17 34.81
CA THR A 39 23.33 8.80 36.00
C THR A 39 22.07 8.01 35.62
N TYR A 40 21.53 7.25 36.57
CA TYR A 40 20.28 6.50 36.39
C TYR A 40 19.11 7.35 35.84
N TYR A 41 18.94 8.57 36.37
CA TYR A 41 17.89 9.48 35.93
C TYR A 41 18.13 10.04 34.52
N GLU A 42 19.38 10.21 34.11
CA GLU A 42 19.75 10.64 32.75
C GLU A 42 19.48 9.55 31.72
N ILE A 43 19.87 8.32 32.05
CA ILE A 43 19.53 7.15 31.23
C ILE A 43 18.02 7.09 31.05
N GLY A 44 17.25 7.27 32.12
CA GLY A 44 15.79 7.25 32.00
C GLY A 44 15.18 8.40 31.20
N PHE A 45 15.76 9.60 31.31
CA PHE A 45 15.37 10.74 30.47
C PHE A 45 15.64 10.48 28.99
N ILE A 46 16.80 9.90 28.63
CA ILE A 46 17.15 9.50 27.27
C ILE A 46 16.08 8.55 26.71
N TYR A 47 15.81 7.45 27.42
CA TYR A 47 14.83 6.45 26.95
C TYR A 47 13.43 7.04 26.81
N LEU A 48 12.98 7.84 27.77
CA LEU A 48 11.68 8.48 27.71
C LEU A 48 11.57 9.43 26.50
N SER A 49 12.59 10.26 26.26
CA SER A 49 12.64 11.16 25.11
C SER A 49 12.63 10.41 23.78
N MET A 50 13.32 9.26 23.70
CA MET A 50 13.34 8.40 22.52
C MET A 50 11.96 7.82 22.21
N PHE A 51 11.24 7.30 23.22
CA PHE A 51 9.87 6.81 23.04
C PHE A 51 8.91 7.91 22.58
N PHE A 52 9.01 9.11 23.17
CA PHE A 52 8.17 10.23 22.74
C PHE A 52 8.43 10.67 21.30
N LEU A 53 9.71 10.73 20.89
CA LEU A 53 10.06 11.01 19.49
C LEU A 53 9.48 9.95 18.56
N LEU A 54 9.65 8.67 18.91
CA LEU A 54 9.21 7.55 18.07
C LEU A 54 7.68 7.52 17.89
N ILE A 55 6.94 7.72 18.98
CA ILE A 55 5.48 7.83 18.96
C ILE A 55 5.06 9.09 18.19
N GLY A 56 5.71 10.23 18.42
CA GLY A 56 5.43 11.49 17.74
C GLY A 56 5.60 11.39 16.21
N TYR A 57 6.71 10.82 15.74
CA TYR A 57 6.94 10.58 14.31
C TYR A 57 5.97 9.57 13.71
N SER A 58 5.55 8.56 14.49
CA SER A 58 4.53 7.60 14.05
C SER A 58 3.16 8.26 13.88
N ILE A 59 2.76 9.13 14.81
CA ILE A 59 1.52 9.92 14.71
C ILE A 59 1.60 10.91 13.54
N ALA A 60 2.72 11.61 13.38
CA ALA A 60 2.95 12.50 12.24
C ALA A 60 2.86 11.74 10.91
N SER A 61 3.39 10.51 10.86
CA SER A 61 3.26 9.62 9.71
C SER A 61 1.81 9.26 9.42
N LEU A 62 0.98 8.97 10.44
CA LEU A 62 -0.46 8.75 10.27
C LEU A 62 -1.18 10.01 9.76
N TYR A 63 -0.79 11.19 10.24
CA TYR A 63 -1.35 12.46 9.80
C TYR A 63 -1.02 12.72 8.31
N HIS A 64 0.25 12.59 7.92
CA HIS A 64 0.67 12.67 6.52
C HIS A 64 -0.04 11.63 5.66
N LEU A 65 -0.22 10.41 6.16
CA LEU A 65 -0.94 9.36 5.45
C LEU A 65 -2.42 9.67 5.29
N LYS A 66 -3.05 10.33 6.26
CA LYS A 66 -4.44 10.79 6.17
C LYS A 66 -4.61 11.87 5.11
N ILE A 67 -3.69 12.84 5.05
CA ILE A 67 -3.65 13.87 4.00
C ILE A 67 -3.45 13.21 2.64
N TYR A 68 -2.46 12.34 2.51
CA TYR A 68 -2.18 11.65 1.26
C TYR A 68 -3.35 10.78 0.78
N ASN A 69 -4.08 10.14 1.71
CA ASN A 69 -5.28 9.35 1.40
C ASN A 69 -6.45 10.23 0.89
N SER A 70 -6.59 11.47 1.37
CA SER A 70 -7.63 12.39 0.87
C SER A 70 -7.32 12.82 -0.58
N GLU A 71 -6.05 12.99 -0.92
CA GLU A 71 -5.61 13.31 -2.29
C GLU A 71 -5.73 12.12 -3.25
N LEU A 72 -5.46 10.90 -2.77
CA LEU A 72 -5.53 9.66 -3.55
C LEU A 72 -6.95 9.22 -3.89
N ASN A 73 -7.93 9.46 -3.00
CA ASN A 73 -9.34 9.16 -3.25
C ASN A 73 -9.90 9.89 -4.49
N ARG A 74 -9.23 10.96 -4.95
CA ARG A 74 -9.59 11.70 -6.17
C ARG A 74 -8.92 11.17 -7.45
N LYS A 75 -7.91 10.29 -7.36
CA LYS A 75 -7.03 9.92 -8.49
C LYS A 75 -6.82 8.41 -8.73
N PHE A 76 -7.15 7.52 -7.79
CA PHE A 76 -6.80 6.09 -7.92
C PHE A 76 -7.95 5.12 -7.56
N SER A 77 -8.01 4.01 -8.32
CA SER A 77 -8.91 2.88 -8.13
C SER A 77 -8.51 2.01 -6.92
N LEU A 78 -9.42 1.13 -6.49
CA LEU A 78 -9.43 0.27 -5.28
C LEU A 78 -8.06 -0.27 -4.78
N ARG A 79 -7.08 -0.47 -5.66
CA ARG A 79 -5.73 -0.98 -5.34
C ARG A 79 -4.89 -0.03 -4.47
N GLY A 80 -5.06 1.29 -4.62
CA GLY A 80 -4.40 2.28 -3.76
C GLY A 80 -4.93 2.23 -2.31
N LYS A 81 -6.22 1.92 -2.13
CA LYS A 81 -6.84 1.80 -0.81
C LYS A 81 -6.29 0.62 -0.01
N MET A 82 -6.06 -0.54 -0.64
CA MET A 82 -5.45 -1.70 0.03
C MET A 82 -4.03 -1.41 0.53
N LYS A 83 -3.17 -0.75 -0.27
CA LYS A 83 -1.80 -0.41 0.13
C LYS A 83 -1.78 0.53 1.35
N LEU A 84 -2.65 1.54 1.36
CA LEU A 84 -2.74 2.49 2.48
C LEU A 84 -3.30 1.87 3.76
N THR A 85 -4.28 0.95 3.65
CA THR A 85 -4.82 0.24 4.81
C THR A 85 -3.75 -0.62 5.48
N TRP A 86 -2.91 -1.30 4.69
CA TRP A 86 -1.79 -2.06 5.23
C TRP A 86 -0.73 -1.17 5.88
N LEU A 87 -0.38 -0.04 5.26
CA LEU A 87 0.57 0.89 5.85
C LEU A 87 0.07 1.46 7.19
N LYS A 88 -1.24 1.75 7.30
CA LYS A 88 -1.86 2.12 8.59
C LYS A 88 -1.73 1.02 9.64
N PHE A 89 -1.95 -0.24 9.25
CA PHE A 89 -1.77 -1.40 10.13
C PHE A 89 -0.34 -1.50 10.65
N VAL A 90 0.67 -1.33 9.78
CA VAL A 90 2.09 -1.35 10.17
C VAL A 90 2.41 -0.22 11.15
N ILE A 91 2.01 1.02 10.85
CA ILE A 91 2.28 2.16 11.73
C ILE A 91 1.57 1.99 13.08
N PHE A 92 0.33 1.47 13.08
CA PHE A 92 -0.41 1.23 14.33
C PHE A 92 0.24 0.13 15.19
N GLY A 93 0.64 -0.98 14.57
CA GLY A 93 1.37 -2.05 15.27
C GLY A 93 2.69 -1.55 15.86
N PHE A 94 3.41 -0.70 15.12
CA PHE A 94 4.62 -0.07 15.62
C PHE A 94 4.36 0.85 16.83
N ILE A 95 3.30 1.67 16.80
CA ILE A 95 2.89 2.50 17.95
C ILE A 95 2.59 1.62 19.17
N ILE A 96 1.87 0.51 19.01
CA ILE A 96 1.58 -0.41 20.11
C ILE A 96 2.88 -0.94 20.74
N ILE A 97 3.83 -1.38 19.92
CA ILE A 97 5.13 -1.86 20.39
C ILE A 97 5.86 -0.76 21.18
N CYS A 98 5.84 0.48 20.69
CA CYS A 98 6.45 1.61 21.38
C CYS A 98 5.77 1.89 22.72
N VAL A 99 4.44 1.83 22.79
CA VAL A 99 3.67 2.05 24.02
C VAL A 99 3.92 0.93 25.03
N VAL A 100 3.95 -0.33 24.60
CA VAL A 100 4.27 -1.48 25.46
C VAL A 100 5.70 -1.36 25.99
N GLY A 101 6.65 -0.96 25.14
CA GLY A 101 8.04 -0.70 25.52
C GLY A 101 8.15 0.45 26.54
N LEU A 102 7.45 1.56 26.31
CA LEU A 102 7.40 2.71 27.22
C LEU A 102 6.81 2.31 28.58
N PHE A 103 5.71 1.57 28.60
CA PHE A 103 5.08 1.10 29.83
C PHE A 103 6.01 0.16 30.61
N SER A 104 6.64 -0.79 29.92
CA SER A 104 7.63 -1.71 30.50
C SER A 104 8.82 -0.95 31.10
N PHE A 105 9.28 0.09 30.41
CA PHE A 105 10.35 0.97 30.86
C PHE A 105 9.96 1.74 32.14
N ILE A 106 8.77 2.34 32.18
CA ILE A 106 8.28 3.06 33.37
C ILE A 106 8.16 2.13 34.58
N LEU A 107 7.68 0.90 34.40
CA LEU A 107 7.62 -0.10 35.47
C LEU A 107 9.01 -0.52 35.95
N SER A 108 9.98 -0.67 35.03
CA SER A 108 11.38 -0.90 35.38
C SER A 108 11.92 0.22 36.26
N MET A 109 11.61 1.47 35.93
CA MET A 109 12.11 2.62 36.67
C MET A 109 11.57 2.69 38.11
N LYS A 110 10.41 2.08 38.36
CA LYS A 110 9.77 1.93 39.67
C LYS A 110 10.28 0.72 40.46
N GLY A 111 11.20 -0.07 39.92
CA GLY A 111 11.81 -1.23 40.60
C GLY A 111 10.98 -2.51 40.55
N TYR A 112 9.96 -2.61 39.68
CA TYR A 112 9.21 -3.86 39.51
C TYR A 112 10.02 -4.93 38.76
N GLN A 113 9.77 -6.20 39.09
CA GLN A 113 10.36 -7.36 38.40
C GLN A 113 9.99 -7.34 36.90
N ILE A 114 10.99 -7.02 36.08
CA ILE A 114 10.86 -6.61 34.67
C ILE A 114 10.87 -7.77 33.67
N ILE A 115 11.24 -8.98 34.10
CA ILE A 115 11.45 -10.12 33.21
C ILE A 115 10.20 -10.42 32.37
N ILE A 116 9.02 -10.45 32.98
CA ILE A 116 7.77 -10.72 32.29
C ILE A 116 7.47 -9.63 31.24
N PHE A 117 7.63 -8.36 31.59
CA PHE A 117 7.38 -7.24 30.68
C PHE A 117 8.38 -7.17 29.52
N ARG A 118 9.65 -7.50 29.79
CA ARG A 118 10.68 -7.61 28.76
C ARG A 118 10.37 -8.74 27.78
N LEU A 119 9.94 -9.89 28.29
CA LEU A 119 9.51 -11.02 27.46
C LEU A 119 8.30 -10.66 26.59
N ILE A 120 7.29 -9.99 27.16
CA ILE A 120 6.12 -9.51 26.40
C ILE A 120 6.56 -8.57 25.26
N SER A 121 7.49 -7.66 25.53
CA SER A 121 7.99 -6.73 24.52
C SER A 121 8.73 -7.45 23.38
N VAL A 122 9.61 -8.41 23.73
CA VAL A 122 10.36 -9.22 22.75
C VAL A 122 9.42 -10.08 21.91
N ILE A 123 8.47 -10.76 22.55
CA ILE A 123 7.46 -11.59 21.86
C ILE A 123 6.62 -10.72 20.93
N SER A 124 6.22 -9.53 21.36
CA SER A 124 5.44 -8.59 20.54
C SER A 124 6.20 -8.16 19.28
N ILE A 125 7.49 -7.85 19.40
CA ILE A 125 8.36 -7.53 18.25
C ILE A 125 8.48 -8.75 17.32
N PHE A 126 8.72 -9.93 17.88
CA PHE A 126 8.85 -11.17 17.11
C PHE A 126 7.57 -11.51 16.33
N VAL A 127 6.40 -11.41 16.98
CA VAL A 127 5.12 -11.64 16.31
C VAL A 127 4.91 -10.60 15.20
N PHE A 128 5.17 -9.33 15.49
CA PHE A 128 5.02 -8.26 14.50
C PHE A 128 5.95 -8.42 13.29
N SER A 129 7.21 -8.79 13.50
CA SER A 129 8.15 -9.04 12.40
C SER A 129 7.69 -10.21 11.53
N ASN A 130 7.22 -11.30 12.14
CA ASN A 130 6.70 -12.45 11.41
C ASN A 130 5.42 -12.10 10.62
N VAL A 131 4.55 -11.27 11.19
CA VAL A 131 3.36 -10.77 10.48
C VAL A 131 3.77 -9.95 9.25
N ILE A 132 4.74 -9.04 9.38
CA ILE A 132 5.25 -8.25 8.23
C ILE A 132 5.82 -9.18 7.16
N VAL A 133 6.67 -10.14 7.55
CA VAL A 133 7.29 -11.08 6.61
C VAL A 133 6.23 -11.93 5.91
N TYR A 134 5.27 -12.48 6.65
CA TYR A 134 4.17 -13.26 6.08
C TYR A 134 3.36 -12.46 5.03
N TYR A 135 2.98 -11.22 5.36
CA TYR A 135 2.26 -10.37 4.41
C TYR A 135 3.13 -9.92 3.24
N GLY A 136 4.44 -9.74 3.43
CA GLY A 136 5.38 -9.43 2.34
C GLY A 136 5.60 -10.57 1.36
N LEU A 137 5.60 -11.81 1.84
CA LEU A 137 5.69 -12.99 0.98
C LEU A 137 4.36 -13.25 0.24
N LYS A 138 3.22 -13.05 0.90
CA LYS A 138 1.89 -13.33 0.32
C LYS A 138 1.40 -12.23 -0.62
N LEU A 139 1.86 -10.98 -0.44
CA LEU A 139 1.52 -9.84 -1.30
C LEU A 139 2.78 -9.09 -1.74
N PRO A 140 3.58 -9.63 -2.69
CA PRO A 140 4.77 -8.94 -3.21
C PRO A 140 4.43 -7.57 -3.84
N ASP A 141 3.22 -7.44 -4.39
CA ASP A 141 2.65 -6.19 -4.92
C ASP A 141 2.44 -5.09 -3.85
N LEU A 142 2.52 -5.41 -2.56
CA LEU A 142 2.36 -4.46 -1.47
C LEU A 142 3.60 -3.57 -1.31
N PHE A 143 4.77 -4.15 -1.57
CA PHE A 143 6.07 -3.50 -1.49
C PHE A 143 6.57 -2.98 -2.84
N SER A 144 5.91 -3.36 -3.94
CA SER A 144 6.09 -2.63 -5.19
C SER A 144 5.62 -1.19 -4.96
N GLY A 145 6.51 -0.22 -5.13
CA GLY A 145 6.19 1.19 -4.91
C GLY A 145 4.91 1.59 -5.63
N ILE A 146 4.23 2.63 -5.14
CA ILE A 146 3.23 3.29 -5.98
C ILE A 146 4.05 3.84 -7.16
N GLU A 147 3.94 3.23 -8.34
CA GLU A 147 4.56 3.79 -9.54
C GLU A 147 4.22 5.28 -9.56
N GLU A 148 5.23 6.12 -9.38
CA GLU A 148 5.08 7.56 -9.49
C GLU A 148 4.55 7.80 -10.89
N LYS A 149 3.25 8.09 -11.01
CA LYS A 149 2.75 8.66 -12.24
C LYS A 149 3.56 9.95 -12.42
N PRO A 150 4.30 10.11 -13.52
CA PRO A 150 5.07 11.33 -13.74
C PRO A 150 4.14 12.52 -13.55
N SER A 151 4.59 13.55 -12.84
CA SER A 151 3.74 14.67 -12.41
C SER A 151 2.92 15.25 -13.57
N LYS A 152 1.72 15.78 -13.27
CA LYS A 152 0.83 16.44 -14.26
C LYS A 152 1.55 17.48 -15.14
N GLN A 153 2.65 18.08 -14.67
CA GLN A 153 3.47 19.01 -15.47
C GLN A 153 4.23 18.34 -16.63
N LYS A 154 4.53 17.05 -16.55
CA LYS A 154 5.13 16.28 -17.67
C LYS A 154 4.07 15.80 -18.68
N TYR A 155 2.80 15.77 -18.30
CA TYR A 155 1.67 15.34 -19.14
C TYR A 155 1.31 16.34 -20.24
N GLU A 156 1.57 17.64 -20.05
CA GLU A 156 1.32 18.67 -21.07
C GLU A 156 2.45 18.74 -22.11
N LYS A 157 3.71 18.53 -21.70
CA LYS A 157 4.87 18.60 -22.60
C LYS A 157 5.07 17.36 -23.50
N SER A 158 4.34 16.27 -23.25
CA SER A 158 4.40 15.01 -24.03
C SER A 158 3.01 14.54 -24.46
N ALA A 159 2.13 15.45 -24.87
CA ALA A 159 0.88 15.05 -25.52
C ALA A 159 1.21 14.32 -26.83
N LEU A 160 0.88 13.02 -26.91
CA LEU A 160 0.99 12.27 -28.17
C LEU A 160 0.18 12.99 -29.26
N PRO A 161 0.74 13.19 -30.46
CA PRO A 161 -0.02 13.66 -31.61
C PRO A 161 -1.27 12.78 -31.84
N PRO A 162 -2.39 13.34 -32.33
CA PRO A 162 -3.62 12.58 -32.55
C PRO A 162 -3.42 11.31 -33.39
N GLU A 163 -2.50 11.34 -34.36
CA GLU A 163 -2.15 10.19 -35.19
C GLU A 163 -1.48 9.06 -34.42
N GLN A 164 -0.51 9.39 -33.55
CA GLN A 164 0.16 8.41 -32.70
C GLN A 164 -0.82 7.79 -31.69
N LEU A 165 -1.74 8.60 -31.16
CA LEU A 165 -2.79 8.15 -30.25
C LEU A 165 -3.69 7.09 -30.91
N ARG A 166 -4.14 7.34 -32.15
CA ARG A 166 -4.91 6.38 -32.95
C ARG A 166 -4.11 5.12 -33.27
N ARG A 167 -2.83 5.24 -33.61
CA ARG A 167 -1.94 4.10 -33.89
C ARG A 167 -1.78 3.20 -32.66
N TYR A 168 -1.55 3.79 -31.49
CA TYR A 168 -1.45 3.05 -30.24
C TYR A 168 -2.77 2.41 -29.84
N LEU A 169 -3.91 3.10 -30.00
CA LEU A 169 -5.22 2.50 -29.76
C LEU A 169 -5.43 1.23 -30.61
N LYS A 170 -5.12 1.29 -31.92
CA LYS A 170 -5.23 0.13 -32.81
C LYS A 170 -4.34 -1.03 -32.35
N LYS A 171 -3.09 -0.76 -31.94
CA LYS A 171 -2.20 -1.79 -31.40
C LYS A 171 -2.75 -2.42 -30.11
N ILE A 172 -3.20 -1.59 -29.18
CA ILE A 172 -3.76 -2.05 -27.90
C ILE A 172 -4.97 -2.95 -28.13
N VAL A 173 -5.92 -2.51 -28.96
CA VAL A 173 -7.13 -3.28 -29.30
C VAL A 173 -6.75 -4.60 -29.98
N ARG A 174 -5.83 -4.57 -30.95
CA ARG A 174 -5.35 -5.78 -31.63
C ARG A 174 -4.73 -6.79 -30.64
N CYS A 175 -3.89 -6.35 -29.71
CA CYS A 175 -3.30 -7.24 -28.70
C CYS A 175 -4.39 -7.86 -27.80
N MET A 176 -5.40 -7.08 -27.41
CA MET A 176 -6.50 -7.59 -26.59
C MET A 176 -7.34 -8.63 -27.32
N GLU A 177 -7.65 -8.40 -28.59
CA GLU A 177 -8.54 -9.28 -29.38
C GLU A 177 -7.83 -10.53 -29.90
N SER A 178 -6.59 -10.40 -30.38
CA SER A 178 -5.86 -11.53 -30.97
C SER A 178 -5.33 -12.52 -29.93
N GLU A 179 -4.76 -12.04 -28.83
CA GLU A 179 -4.17 -12.89 -27.79
C GLU A 179 -5.13 -13.16 -26.63
N LYS A 180 -6.35 -12.58 -26.66
CA LYS A 180 -7.35 -12.64 -25.58
C LYS A 180 -6.75 -12.41 -24.18
N LEU A 181 -5.84 -11.44 -24.08
CA LEU A 181 -5.07 -11.16 -22.85
C LEU A 181 -5.96 -10.95 -21.61
N TYR A 182 -7.18 -10.46 -21.83
CA TYR A 182 -8.17 -10.24 -20.78
C TYR A 182 -8.59 -11.50 -20.04
N LEU A 183 -8.42 -12.71 -20.60
CA LEU A 183 -8.72 -13.97 -19.93
C LEU A 183 -7.72 -14.28 -18.79
N ASN A 184 -6.52 -13.71 -18.84
CA ASN A 184 -5.54 -13.90 -17.78
C ASN A 184 -5.95 -13.11 -16.52
N PRO A 185 -6.23 -13.76 -15.37
CA PRO A 185 -6.61 -13.07 -14.14
C PRO A 185 -5.51 -12.17 -13.56
N LEU A 186 -4.25 -12.42 -13.92
CA LEU A 186 -3.06 -11.68 -13.46
C LEU A 186 -2.64 -10.56 -14.41
N LEU A 187 -3.38 -10.31 -15.50
CA LEU A 187 -3.01 -9.31 -16.51
C LEU A 187 -2.80 -7.91 -15.87
N THR A 188 -1.61 -7.36 -16.05
CA THR A 188 -1.26 -6.00 -15.62
C THR A 188 -1.10 -5.05 -16.80
N LEU A 189 -1.08 -3.74 -16.49
CA LEU A 189 -0.78 -2.71 -17.49
C LEU A 189 0.64 -2.87 -18.06
N GLN A 190 1.60 -3.34 -17.25
CA GLN A 190 2.96 -3.62 -17.70
C GLN A 190 3.01 -4.79 -18.69
N ASP A 191 2.19 -5.82 -18.49
CA ASP A 191 2.12 -6.95 -19.43
C ASP A 191 1.57 -6.50 -20.78
N LEU A 192 0.51 -5.70 -20.79
CA LEU A 192 -0.02 -5.10 -22.01
C LEU A 192 0.99 -4.15 -22.67
N ALA A 193 1.77 -3.41 -21.88
CA ALA A 193 2.85 -2.55 -22.37
C ALA A 193 3.94 -3.33 -23.11
N LYS A 194 4.41 -4.42 -22.50
CA LYS A 194 5.38 -5.33 -23.10
C LYS A 194 4.83 -5.94 -24.38
N LYS A 195 3.60 -6.47 -24.36
CA LYS A 195 2.96 -7.10 -25.52
C LYS A 195 2.70 -6.13 -26.66
N ALA A 196 2.20 -4.94 -26.38
CA ALA A 196 1.95 -3.93 -27.40
C ALA A 196 3.22 -3.22 -27.89
N SER A 197 4.37 -3.43 -27.21
CA SER A 197 5.59 -2.65 -27.38
C SER A 197 5.33 -1.14 -27.27
N ILE A 198 4.56 -0.76 -26.24
CA ILE A 198 4.20 0.64 -25.94
C ILE A 198 4.45 0.87 -24.45
N PRO A 199 5.19 1.92 -24.06
CA PRO A 199 5.34 2.28 -22.65
C PRO A 199 3.98 2.39 -21.92
N SER A 200 3.90 1.84 -20.71
CA SER A 200 2.67 1.77 -19.89
C SER A 200 1.99 3.13 -19.68
N TYR A 201 2.81 4.19 -19.57
CA TYR A 201 2.35 5.57 -19.50
C TYR A 201 1.52 5.99 -20.73
N TYR A 202 1.97 5.66 -21.94
CA TYR A 202 1.25 6.00 -23.17
C TYR A 202 -0.03 5.18 -23.32
N ILE A 203 -0.03 3.92 -22.88
CA ILE A 203 -1.27 3.13 -22.82
C ILE A 203 -2.29 3.80 -21.90
N SER A 204 -1.88 4.21 -20.69
CA SER A 204 -2.78 4.93 -19.78
C SER A 204 -3.33 6.22 -20.40
N GLN A 205 -2.49 6.96 -21.12
CA GLN A 205 -2.90 8.18 -21.82
C GLN A 205 -3.90 7.89 -22.93
N VAL A 206 -3.68 6.84 -23.74
CA VAL A 206 -4.59 6.41 -24.81
C VAL A 206 -5.94 5.97 -24.24
N LEU A 207 -5.95 5.11 -23.22
CA LEU A 207 -7.19 4.65 -22.60
C LEU A 207 -8.00 5.81 -22.00
N SER A 208 -7.33 6.74 -21.33
CA SER A 208 -8.01 7.90 -20.73
C SER A 208 -8.51 8.89 -21.79
N ARG A 209 -7.73 9.20 -22.83
CA ARG A 209 -8.09 10.22 -23.82
C ARG A 209 -9.02 9.71 -24.91
N CYS A 210 -8.81 8.48 -25.40
CA CYS A 210 -9.61 7.92 -26.49
C CYS A 210 -10.86 7.21 -26.00
N LEU A 211 -10.78 6.51 -24.86
CA LEU A 211 -11.85 5.62 -24.41
C LEU A 211 -12.52 6.10 -23.13
N ASN A 212 -12.01 7.16 -22.50
CA ASN A 212 -12.43 7.63 -21.19
C ASN A 212 -12.49 6.49 -20.14
N LYS A 213 -11.54 5.56 -20.21
CA LYS A 213 -11.47 4.37 -19.35
C LYS A 213 -10.11 4.29 -18.67
N ASN A 214 -10.08 3.78 -17.44
CA ASN A 214 -8.85 3.29 -16.85
C ASN A 214 -8.56 1.85 -17.34
N PHE A 215 -7.36 1.34 -17.07
CA PHE A 215 -6.96 -0.01 -17.49
C PHE A 215 -7.90 -1.12 -16.97
N TYR A 216 -8.33 -1.05 -15.71
CA TYR A 216 -9.23 -2.05 -15.13
C TYR A 216 -10.59 -2.06 -15.82
N ASP A 217 -11.15 -0.88 -16.06
CA ASP A 217 -12.40 -0.72 -16.79
C ASP A 217 -12.24 -1.25 -18.22
N PHE A 218 -11.15 -0.90 -18.90
CA PHE A 218 -10.86 -1.40 -20.24
C PHE A 218 -10.83 -2.93 -20.31
N VAL A 219 -10.07 -3.60 -19.43
CA VAL A 219 -9.98 -5.07 -19.38
C VAL A 219 -11.33 -5.69 -19.00
N ASN A 220 -11.99 -5.17 -17.97
CA ASN A 220 -13.28 -5.70 -17.53
C ASN A 220 -14.34 -5.58 -18.63
N GLY A 221 -14.30 -4.54 -19.45
CA GLY A 221 -15.19 -4.44 -20.62
C GLY A 221 -15.07 -5.67 -21.52
N TYR A 222 -13.84 -6.05 -21.90
CA TYR A 222 -13.61 -7.27 -22.69
C TYR A 222 -14.06 -8.54 -21.98
N ARG A 223 -13.77 -8.67 -20.68
CA ARG A 223 -14.21 -9.84 -19.89
C ARG A 223 -15.73 -9.98 -19.84
N ILE A 224 -16.44 -8.86 -19.67
CA ILE A 224 -17.91 -8.86 -19.67
C ILE A 224 -18.45 -9.21 -21.05
N GLU A 225 -17.89 -8.64 -22.13
CA GLU A 225 -18.28 -9.01 -23.50
C GLU A 225 -18.09 -10.50 -23.77
N GLU A 226 -16.96 -11.09 -23.39
CA GLU A 226 -16.73 -12.53 -23.54
C GLU A 226 -17.68 -13.34 -22.65
N SER A 227 -17.94 -12.90 -21.41
CA SER A 227 -18.86 -13.59 -20.52
C SER A 227 -20.28 -13.63 -21.07
N LYS A 228 -20.75 -12.55 -21.72
CA LYS A 228 -22.05 -12.54 -22.39
C LYS A 228 -22.11 -13.60 -23.47
N LYS A 229 -21.08 -13.69 -24.33
CA LYS A 229 -21.01 -14.71 -25.38
C LYS A 229 -21.08 -16.13 -24.82
N ILE A 230 -20.34 -16.42 -23.74
CA ILE A 230 -20.34 -17.76 -23.12
C ILE A 230 -21.71 -18.06 -22.50
N LEU A 231 -22.33 -17.08 -21.84
CA LEU A 231 -23.64 -17.25 -21.19
C LEU A 231 -24.81 -17.42 -22.18
N THR A 232 -24.69 -16.90 -23.40
CA THR A 232 -25.70 -17.03 -24.46
C THR A 232 -25.41 -18.14 -25.45
N ASN A 233 -24.24 -18.80 -25.38
CA ASN A 233 -23.89 -19.85 -26.33
C ASN A 233 -24.64 -21.15 -26.00
N ASP A 234 -25.44 -21.65 -26.95
CA ASP A 234 -26.24 -22.88 -26.80
C ASP A 234 -25.47 -24.12 -27.26
N SER A 235 -24.19 -24.21 -26.91
CA SER A 235 -23.30 -25.31 -27.30
C SER A 235 -23.54 -26.61 -26.51
N GLY A 236 -24.72 -26.80 -25.92
CA GLY A 236 -25.13 -27.98 -25.14
C GLY A 236 -24.52 -28.12 -23.74
N VAL A 237 -23.32 -27.55 -23.49
CA VAL A 237 -22.67 -27.54 -22.16
C VAL A 237 -23.07 -26.28 -21.39
N LYS A 238 -23.98 -26.41 -20.43
CA LYS A 238 -24.40 -25.31 -19.55
C LYS A 238 -23.35 -25.04 -18.47
N LYS A 239 -22.48 -24.04 -18.70
CA LYS A 239 -21.59 -23.52 -17.66
C LYS A 239 -22.35 -22.71 -16.63
N THR A 240 -22.01 -22.89 -15.37
CA THR A 240 -22.50 -22.07 -14.26
C THR A 240 -21.90 -20.66 -14.34
N ILE A 241 -22.58 -19.66 -13.75
CA ILE A 241 -22.06 -18.29 -13.65
C ILE A 241 -20.67 -18.26 -12.98
N LEU A 242 -20.45 -19.19 -12.02
CA LEU A 242 -19.19 -19.32 -11.31
C LEU A 242 -18.07 -19.85 -12.22
N GLU A 243 -18.34 -20.78 -13.12
CA GLU A 243 -17.34 -21.23 -14.10
C GLU A 243 -17.03 -20.13 -15.10
N VAL A 244 -18.06 -19.45 -15.63
CA VAL A 244 -17.87 -18.37 -16.61
C VAL A 244 -17.05 -17.22 -16.05
N LEU A 245 -17.26 -16.82 -14.79
CA LEU A 245 -16.47 -15.72 -14.23
C LEU A 245 -14.98 -16.08 -14.12
N TYR A 246 -14.64 -17.34 -13.81
CA TYR A 246 -13.26 -17.77 -13.74
C TYR A 246 -12.65 -17.91 -15.13
N ASP A 247 -13.40 -18.45 -16.09
CA ASP A 247 -12.97 -18.58 -17.49
C ASP A 247 -12.63 -17.23 -18.13
N VAL A 248 -13.39 -16.18 -17.79
CA VAL A 248 -13.15 -14.82 -18.30
C VAL A 248 -12.18 -14.01 -17.42
N GLY A 249 -11.49 -14.65 -16.48
CA GLY A 249 -10.36 -14.07 -15.74
C GLY A 249 -10.73 -13.23 -14.51
N PHE A 250 -11.93 -13.38 -13.95
CA PHE A 250 -12.25 -12.78 -12.64
C PHE A 250 -11.80 -13.66 -11.48
N ASN A 251 -11.29 -13.03 -10.42
CA ASN A 251 -10.87 -13.72 -9.20
C ASN A 251 -11.96 -13.79 -8.11
N SER A 252 -13.10 -13.12 -8.30
CA SER A 252 -14.20 -13.15 -7.33
C SER A 252 -15.56 -12.83 -7.95
N LYS A 253 -16.61 -13.42 -7.36
CA LYS A 253 -18.02 -13.17 -7.71
C LYS A 253 -18.44 -11.72 -7.48
N SER A 254 -17.94 -11.07 -6.43
CA SER A 254 -18.27 -9.68 -6.13
C SER A 254 -17.77 -8.74 -7.23
N THR A 255 -16.50 -8.89 -7.63
CA THR A 255 -15.91 -8.07 -8.71
C THR A 255 -16.60 -8.32 -10.04
N PHE A 256 -16.92 -9.57 -10.35
CA PHE A 256 -17.66 -9.94 -11.55
C PHE A 256 -19.05 -9.29 -11.58
N ASN A 257 -19.84 -9.44 -10.52
CA ASN A 257 -21.20 -8.87 -10.46
C ASN A 257 -21.20 -7.34 -10.58
N THR A 258 -20.27 -6.66 -9.90
CA THR A 258 -20.15 -5.20 -10.01
C THR A 258 -19.77 -4.75 -11.42
N ALA A 259 -18.81 -5.44 -12.06
CA ALA A 259 -18.42 -5.13 -13.42
C ALA A 259 -19.56 -5.43 -14.41
N PHE A 260 -20.21 -6.58 -14.29
CA PHE A 260 -21.31 -6.99 -15.15
C PHE A 260 -22.45 -5.97 -15.07
N LYS A 261 -22.91 -5.63 -13.87
CA LYS A 261 -23.95 -4.60 -13.68
C LYS A 261 -23.54 -3.22 -14.21
N LYS A 262 -22.28 -2.82 -14.02
CA LYS A 262 -21.77 -1.56 -14.58
C LYS A 262 -21.84 -1.51 -16.10
N TYR A 263 -21.55 -2.64 -16.77
CA TYR A 263 -21.46 -2.70 -18.24
C TYR A 263 -22.78 -3.05 -18.93
N THR A 264 -23.67 -3.78 -18.27
CA THR A 264 -24.93 -4.26 -18.85
C THR A 264 -26.17 -3.62 -18.24
N GLY A 265 -26.04 -2.91 -17.11
CA GLY A 265 -27.15 -2.37 -16.32
C GLY A 265 -27.85 -3.39 -15.41
N MET A 266 -27.55 -4.68 -15.55
CA MET A 266 -28.24 -5.78 -14.86
C MET A 266 -27.26 -6.80 -14.29
N THR A 267 -27.72 -7.63 -13.37
CA THR A 267 -26.91 -8.74 -12.82
C THR A 267 -26.78 -9.88 -13.85
N PRO A 268 -25.75 -10.74 -13.74
CA PRO A 268 -25.60 -11.90 -14.62
C PRO A 268 -26.83 -12.83 -14.61
N THR A 269 -27.46 -13.02 -13.45
CA THR A 269 -28.67 -13.84 -13.30
C THR A 269 -29.86 -13.23 -14.04
N GLU A 270 -30.06 -11.92 -13.92
CA GLU A 270 -31.11 -11.20 -14.64
C GLU A 270 -30.89 -11.26 -16.15
N PHE A 271 -29.64 -11.12 -16.59
CA PHE A 271 -29.26 -11.22 -18.00
C PHE A 271 -29.59 -12.60 -18.60
N ILE A 272 -29.22 -13.68 -17.91
CA ILE A 272 -29.56 -15.05 -18.35
C ILE A 272 -31.08 -15.25 -18.41
N ARG A 273 -31.82 -14.74 -17.42
CA ARG A 273 -33.28 -14.87 -17.38
C ARG A 273 -33.92 -14.17 -18.59
N LEU A 274 -33.46 -12.97 -18.92
CA LEU A 274 -33.93 -12.21 -20.08
C LEU A 274 -33.70 -12.97 -21.38
N GLN A 275 -32.51 -13.54 -21.56
CA GLN A 275 -32.13 -14.28 -22.77
C GLN A 275 -32.88 -15.60 -22.95
N LYS A 276 -33.39 -16.21 -21.86
CA LYS A 276 -34.24 -17.42 -21.94
C LYS A 276 -35.71 -17.11 -22.25
N SER A 277 -36.12 -15.86 -22.12
CA SER A 277 -37.49 -15.40 -22.38
C SER A 277 -37.68 -14.74 -23.74
N SER A 278 -36.59 -14.57 -24.50
CA SER A 278 -36.58 -14.10 -25.89
C SER A 278 -36.37 -15.28 -26.83
#